data_AF-A0A195DCZ2-F1
#
_entry.id   AF-A0A195DCZ2-F1
#
_cell.length_a   1.000
_cell.length_b   1.000
_cell.length_c   1.000
_cell.angle_alpha   90.00
_cell.angle_beta   90.00
_cell.angle_gamma   90.00
#
_symmetry.space_group_name_H-M   'P 1'
#
loop_
_entity.id
_entity.type
_entity.pdbx_description
1 polymer ?
#
loop_
_entity_poly.entity_id
_entity_poly.type
_entity_poly.pdbx_seq_one_letter_code
_entity_poly.pdbx_strand_id
1 'polypeptide(L)'
;MLCRCDRRDIHSGPLIDINGYEVNQEKKKNEEQGKSICNLKMSGDSSWKKRSFESLYGVTTLIGYYSGKIIDLIVKSSYCQDCTFWKNKHFTQEYCECYADHEEECTINHKFGGKEKLTDTLIKKIHFLLWLNYLKKCEQC
;
A
#
# COMPACT_ATOMS: atom_id res chain seq x y z
N MET A 1 1.28 2.19 -36.23
CA MET A 1 0.44 1.97 -35.03
C MET A 1 1.39 1.80 -33.84
N LEU A 2 1.70 2.88 -33.14
CA LEU A 2 2.59 2.88 -31.97
C LEU A 2 1.95 3.78 -30.93
N CYS A 3 1.43 3.19 -29.85
CA CYS A 3 1.20 3.94 -28.63
C CYS A 3 2.06 3.30 -27.55
N ARG A 4 3.14 4.00 -27.20
CA ARG A 4 3.93 3.73 -26.01
C ARG A 4 3.12 4.23 -24.82
N CYS A 5 2.73 3.34 -23.92
CA CYS A 5 2.46 3.71 -22.54
C CYS A 5 3.26 2.78 -21.65
N ASP A 6 4.36 3.33 -21.17
CA ASP A 6 5.25 2.82 -20.14
C ASP A 6 4.45 2.74 -18.83
N ARG A 7 3.58 1.75 -18.75
CA ARG A 7 2.76 1.47 -17.57
C ARG A 7 3.68 0.76 -16.59
N ARG A 8 4.40 1.54 -15.78
CA ARG A 8 5.05 1.02 -14.58
C ARG A 8 3.95 0.47 -13.69
N ASP A 9 3.75 -0.83 -13.73
CA ASP A 9 2.96 -1.54 -12.76
C ASP A 9 3.59 -1.26 -11.40
N ILE A 10 2.90 -0.42 -10.61
CA ILE A 10 3.20 -0.31 -9.20
C ILE A 10 2.71 -1.64 -8.64
N HIS A 11 3.61 -2.62 -8.54
CA HIS A 11 3.40 -3.78 -7.69
C HIS A 11 3.29 -3.26 -6.25
N SER A 12 2.10 -2.78 -5.90
CA SER A 12 1.66 -2.70 -4.52
C SER A 12 1.73 -4.14 -4.03
N GLY A 13 2.74 -4.45 -3.21
CA GLY A 13 2.79 -5.70 -2.47
C GLY A 13 1.46 -5.97 -1.76
N PRO A 14 1.24 -7.20 -1.26
CA PRO A 14 -0.07 -7.73 -0.90
C PRO A 14 -0.89 -6.68 -0.14
N LEU A 15 -1.87 -6.11 -0.84
CA LEU A 15 -2.89 -5.26 -0.25
C LEU A 15 -3.67 -6.18 0.68
N ILE A 16 -3.35 -6.16 1.97
CA ILE A 16 -4.22 -6.76 2.97
C ILE A 16 -5.45 -5.85 2.97
N ASP A 17 -6.47 -6.21 2.18
CA ASP A 17 -7.74 -5.50 2.13
C ASP A 17 -8.50 -5.82 3.42
N ILE A 18 -8.13 -5.14 4.52
CA ILE A 18 -8.55 -5.59 5.85
C ILE A 18 -10.05 -5.35 6.04
N ASN A 19 -10.65 -4.29 5.49
CA ASN A 19 -11.60 -3.58 6.35
C ASN A 19 -12.85 -3.00 5.65
N GLY A 20 -13.51 -3.78 4.78
CA GLY A 20 -14.85 -3.43 4.30
C GLY A 20 -15.85 -3.14 5.43
N TYR A 21 -15.69 -3.80 6.58
CA TYR A 21 -16.50 -3.57 7.77
C TYR A 21 -16.25 -2.19 8.40
N GLU A 22 -14.99 -1.79 8.58
CA GLU A 22 -14.58 -0.55 9.22
C GLU A 22 -14.90 0.65 8.32
N VAL A 23 -14.78 0.49 7.01
CA VAL A 23 -15.27 1.47 6.03
C VAL A 23 -16.77 1.69 6.22
N ASN A 24 -17.55 0.61 6.37
CA ASN A 24 -18.99 0.72 6.59
C ASN A 24 -19.33 1.35 7.95
N GLN A 25 -18.54 1.09 9.00
CA GLN A 25 -18.67 1.75 10.30
C GLN A 25 -18.38 3.25 10.20
N GLU A 26 -17.33 3.65 9.48
CA GLU A 26 -17.04 5.07 9.22
C GLU A 26 -18.17 5.73 8.44
N LYS A 27 -18.72 5.06 7.41
CA LYS A 27 -19.87 5.57 6.63
C LYS A 27 -21.10 5.83 7.51
N LYS A 28 -21.47 4.87 8.36
CA LYS A 28 -22.60 5.02 9.29
C LYS A 28 -22.40 6.21 10.24
N LYS A 29 -21.21 6.30 10.85
CA LYS A 29 -20.86 7.45 11.70
C LYS A 29 -20.84 8.77 10.94
N ASN A 30 -20.49 8.76 9.65
CA ASN A 30 -20.52 9.96 8.82
C ASN A 30 -21.97 10.44 8.60
N GLU A 31 -22.90 9.51 8.34
CA GLU A 31 -24.35 9.81 8.22
C GLU A 31 -24.95 10.33 9.52
N GLU A 32 -24.60 9.72 10.67
CA GLU A 32 -25.01 10.19 12.00
C GLU A 32 -24.58 11.64 12.27
N GLN A 33 -23.49 12.08 11.64
CA GLN A 33 -22.98 13.45 11.72
C GLN A 33 -23.52 14.36 10.59
N GLY A 34 -24.52 13.90 9.84
CA GLY A 34 -25.17 14.66 8.77
C GLY A 34 -24.30 14.83 7.51
N LYS A 35 -23.28 13.99 7.31
CA LYS A 35 -22.38 14.04 6.14
C LYS A 35 -22.66 12.91 5.16
N SER A 36 -22.32 13.13 3.89
CA SER A 36 -22.49 12.13 2.82
C SER A 36 -21.60 10.90 3.02
N ILE A 37 -22.15 9.69 2.85
CA ILE A 37 -21.41 8.41 2.88
C ILE A 37 -20.24 8.32 1.89
N CYS A 38 -20.27 9.11 0.82
CA CYS A 38 -19.22 9.12 -0.20
C CYS A 38 -18.07 10.09 0.14
N ASN A 39 -18.27 11.00 1.10
CA ASN A 39 -17.29 12.01 1.50
C ASN A 39 -16.75 11.70 2.89
N LEU A 40 -15.90 10.67 2.98
CA LEU A 40 -15.27 10.27 4.23
C LEU A 40 -14.10 11.21 4.58
N LYS A 41 -14.08 11.67 5.83
CA LYS A 41 -12.91 12.34 6.40
C LYS A 41 -12.01 11.27 7.03
N MET A 42 -10.72 11.32 6.74
CA MET A 42 -9.75 10.34 7.21
C MET A 42 -8.48 11.05 7.66
N SER A 43 -7.77 10.44 8.60
CA SER A 43 -6.41 10.81 9.00
C SER A 43 -5.43 9.75 8.49
N GLY A 44 -4.18 10.12 8.23
CA GLY A 44 -3.13 9.18 7.85
C GLY A 44 -1.94 9.32 8.79
N ASP A 45 -1.42 8.20 9.27
CA ASP A 45 -0.18 8.15 10.04
C ASP A 45 0.81 7.19 9.38
N SER A 46 2.09 7.47 9.49
CA SER A 46 3.14 6.62 8.91
C SER A 46 4.39 6.63 9.78
N SER A 47 4.96 5.44 9.97
CA SER A 47 6.16 5.26 10.78
C SER A 47 7.13 4.29 10.12
N TRP A 48 8.42 4.53 10.34
CA TRP A 48 9.51 3.66 9.93
C TRP A 48 10.11 3.00 11.17
N LYS A 49 10.27 1.67 11.15
CA LYS A 49 10.96 0.93 12.21
C LYS A 49 12.47 1.20 12.12
N LYS A 50 12.92 2.30 12.71
CA LYS A 50 14.35 2.64 12.78
C LYS A 50 15.11 1.62 13.62
N ARG A 51 16.03 0.89 13.00
CA ARG A 51 17.15 0.21 13.68
C ARG A 51 18.41 0.58 12.89
N SER A 52 19.27 1.43 13.47
CA SER A 52 20.40 2.10 12.77
C SER A 52 19.95 3.09 11.69
N PHE A 53 20.87 3.54 10.82
CA PHE A 53 20.62 4.54 9.77
C PHE A 53 19.66 4.08 8.65
N GLU A 54 19.24 2.81 8.66
CA GLU A 54 18.40 2.22 7.63
C GLU A 54 17.21 1.49 8.26
N SER A 55 15.99 1.92 7.92
CA SER A 55 14.77 1.22 8.34
C SER A 55 14.42 0.16 7.30
N LEU A 56 14.30 -1.10 7.73
CA LEU A 56 13.94 -2.22 6.84
C LEU A 56 12.42 -2.30 6.56
N TYR A 57 11.61 -1.74 7.47
CA TYR A 57 10.16 -1.79 7.39
C TYR A 57 9.53 -0.44 7.69
N GLY A 58 8.57 -0.06 6.87
CA GLY A 58 7.72 1.11 7.02
C GLY A 58 6.27 0.69 7.06
N VAL A 59 5.50 1.34 7.92
CA VAL A 59 4.07 1.09 8.07
C VAL A 59 3.33 2.38 7.91
N THR A 60 2.25 2.31 7.15
CA THR A 60 1.38 3.42 6.81
C THR A 60 -0.05 3.02 7.11
N THR A 61 -0.73 3.77 7.97
CA THR A 61 -2.13 3.55 8.34
C THR A 61 -3.02 4.68 7.86
N LEU A 62 -4.19 4.35 7.36
CA LEU A 62 -5.29 5.28 7.10
C LEU A 62 -6.37 5.03 8.15
N ILE A 63 -6.80 6.08 8.85
CA ILE A 63 -7.65 6.02 10.04
C ILE A 63 -8.93 6.81 9.77
N GLY A 64 -10.09 6.22 10.06
CA GLY A 64 -11.39 6.90 9.98
C GLY A 64 -11.51 8.00 11.02
N TYR A 65 -12.01 9.16 10.62
CA TYR A 65 -12.07 10.32 11.51
C TYR A 65 -13.07 10.13 12.65
N TYR A 66 -14.24 9.54 12.37
CA TYR A 66 -15.29 9.37 13.38
C TYR A 66 -15.26 7.99 14.05
N SER A 67 -14.85 6.97 13.32
CA SER A 67 -14.66 5.62 13.89
C SER A 67 -13.43 5.54 14.76
N GLY A 68 -12.38 6.31 14.46
CA GLY A 68 -11.05 6.16 15.06
C GLY A 68 -10.38 4.83 14.73
N LYS A 69 -10.94 4.07 13.77
CA LYS A 69 -10.46 2.74 13.39
C LYS A 69 -9.55 2.83 12.17
N ILE A 70 -8.62 1.89 12.07
CA ILE A 70 -7.80 1.73 10.87
C ILE A 70 -8.72 1.25 9.75
N ILE A 71 -8.77 2.01 8.67
CA ILE A 71 -9.51 1.68 7.46
C ILE A 71 -8.61 0.91 6.49
N ASP A 72 -7.32 1.25 6.47
CA ASP A 72 -6.39 0.65 5.53
C ASP A 72 -4.96 0.71 6.08
N LEU A 73 -4.13 -0.25 5.66
CA LEU A 73 -2.73 -0.37 6.04
C LEU A 73 -1.90 -0.66 4.78
N ILE A 74 -0.76 0.02 4.65
CA ILE A 74 0.30 -0.36 3.71
C ILE A 74 1.56 -0.64 4.50
N VAL A 75 2.16 -1.80 4.25
CA VAL A 75 3.50 -2.12 4.73
C VAL A 75 4.48 -1.99 3.57
N LYS A 76 5.51 -1.17 3.76
CA LYS A 76 6.67 -1.11 2.88
C LYS A 76 7.84 -1.86 3.50
N SER A 77 8.57 -2.61 2.71
CA SER A 77 9.78 -3.28 3.14
C SER A 77 10.88 -3.17 2.09
N SER A 78 12.10 -2.94 2.57
CA SER A 78 13.34 -3.10 1.82
C SER A 78 14.03 -4.43 2.14
N TYR A 79 13.36 -5.31 2.89
CA TYR A 79 13.88 -6.59 3.35
C TYR A 79 12.96 -7.75 2.94
N CYS A 80 13.57 -8.82 2.47
CA CYS A 80 12.94 -10.12 2.35
C CYS A 80 13.93 -11.17 2.87
N GLN A 81 13.42 -12.08 3.70
CA GLN A 81 14.22 -13.14 4.30
C GLN A 81 14.78 -14.08 3.23
N ASP A 82 13.96 -14.47 2.26
CA ASP A 82 14.38 -15.37 1.17
C ASP A 82 15.41 -14.69 0.26
N CYS A 83 15.17 -13.43 -0.13
CA CYS A 83 16.19 -12.63 -0.84
C CYS A 83 17.52 -12.61 -0.08
N THR A 84 17.49 -12.46 1.25
CA THR A 84 18.70 -12.44 2.08
C THR A 84 19.40 -13.80 2.12
N PHE A 85 18.63 -14.89 2.17
CA PHE A 85 19.15 -16.26 2.16
C PHE A 85 19.80 -16.60 0.81
N TRP A 86 19.13 -16.29 -0.28
CA TRP A 86 19.59 -16.58 -1.64
C TRP A 86 20.75 -15.68 -2.10
N LYS A 87 20.91 -14.49 -1.50
CA LYS A 87 22.04 -13.58 -1.79
C LYS A 87 23.42 -14.24 -1.60
N ASN A 88 23.52 -15.25 -0.74
CA ASN A 88 24.78 -15.96 -0.50
C ASN A 88 24.93 -17.25 -1.34
N LYS A 89 23.92 -17.60 -2.16
CA LYS A 89 23.87 -18.81 -2.99
C LYS A 89 23.75 -18.50 -4.49
N HIS A 90 24.05 -17.26 -4.89
CA HIS A 90 24.12 -16.87 -6.30
C HIS A 90 25.00 -17.88 -7.07
N PHE A 91 24.57 -18.24 -8.29
CA PHE A 91 25.23 -19.19 -9.20
C PHE A 91 25.00 -20.69 -8.96
N THR A 92 24.06 -21.07 -8.09
CA THR A 92 23.58 -22.47 -8.02
C THR A 92 22.42 -22.70 -8.99
N GLN A 93 22.27 -23.91 -9.53
CA GLN A 93 21.10 -24.26 -10.37
C GLN A 93 19.79 -24.11 -9.57
N GLU A 94 19.85 -24.44 -8.28
CA GLU A 94 18.79 -24.26 -7.29
C GLU A 94 18.32 -22.80 -7.19
N TYR A 95 19.23 -21.83 -7.32
CA TYR A 95 18.89 -20.41 -7.34
C TYR A 95 18.04 -20.04 -8.56
N CYS A 96 18.38 -20.54 -9.75
CA CYS A 96 17.66 -20.19 -10.98
C CYS A 96 16.22 -20.73 -11.01
N GLU A 97 15.99 -21.93 -10.45
CA GLU A 97 14.67 -22.56 -10.44
C GLU A 97 13.78 -21.99 -9.31
N CYS A 98 14.30 -21.80 -8.09
CA CYS A 98 13.51 -21.27 -6.97
C CYS A 98 13.33 -19.74 -6.96
N TYR A 99 14.24 -18.97 -7.58
CA TYR A 99 14.12 -17.50 -7.57
C TYR A 99 13.03 -16.99 -8.52
N ALA A 100 12.69 -17.76 -9.57
CA ALA A 100 11.60 -17.41 -10.47
C ALA A 100 10.24 -17.41 -9.76
N ASP A 101 9.99 -18.40 -8.89
CA ASP A 101 8.76 -18.48 -8.09
C ASP A 101 8.73 -17.43 -6.97
N HIS A 102 9.91 -17.01 -6.48
CA HIS A 102 10.03 -16.05 -5.39
C HIS A 102 9.52 -14.64 -5.75
N GLU A 103 9.51 -14.25 -7.03
CA GLU A 103 9.15 -12.90 -7.44
C GLU A 103 7.73 -12.50 -6.99
N GLU A 104 6.78 -13.45 -7.03
CA GLU A 104 5.39 -13.22 -6.62
C GLU A 104 5.22 -13.11 -5.09
N GLU A 105 6.08 -13.78 -4.32
CA GLU A 105 6.04 -13.81 -2.85
C GLU A 105 6.99 -12.80 -2.20
N CYS A 106 7.77 -12.09 -3.01
CA CYS A 106 8.81 -11.19 -2.52
C CYS A 106 8.20 -10.02 -1.72
N THR A 107 8.64 -9.89 -0.47
CA THR A 107 8.18 -8.81 0.43
C THR A 107 8.87 -7.48 0.17
N ILE A 108 9.91 -7.43 -0.66
CA ILE A 108 10.62 -6.18 -1.00
C ILE A 108 9.78 -5.39 -1.98
N ASN A 109 9.18 -4.31 -1.50
CA ASN A 109 8.38 -3.38 -2.31
C ASN A 109 8.89 -1.93 -2.19
N HIS A 110 10.04 -1.71 -1.56
CA HIS A 110 10.70 -0.42 -1.42
C HIS A 110 12.21 -0.54 -1.69
N LYS A 111 12.71 0.24 -2.65
CA LYS A 111 14.14 0.32 -2.96
C LYS A 111 14.81 1.37 -2.09
N PHE A 112 15.83 0.96 -1.34
CA PHE A 112 16.65 1.85 -0.51
C PHE A 112 17.34 2.91 -1.39
N GLY A 113 17.24 4.19 -1.05
CA GLY A 113 17.73 5.32 -1.85
C GLY A 113 16.73 5.90 -2.86
N GLY A 114 15.53 5.33 -2.99
CA GLY A 114 14.42 5.96 -3.72
C GLY A 114 13.91 7.20 -2.97
N LYS A 115 13.53 8.25 -3.70
CA LYS A 115 12.93 9.48 -3.13
C LYS A 115 11.56 9.25 -2.46
N GLU A 116 11.00 8.04 -2.59
CA GLU A 116 9.61 7.76 -2.23
C GLU A 116 9.45 7.56 -0.72
N LYS A 117 8.78 8.51 -0.08
CA LYS A 117 8.46 8.46 1.35
C LYS A 117 7.17 7.69 1.60
N LEU A 118 6.95 7.22 2.83
CA LEU A 118 5.65 6.66 3.24
C LEU A 118 4.51 7.66 3.06
N THR A 119 4.79 8.94 3.28
CA THR A 119 3.85 10.05 3.01
C THR A 119 3.43 10.11 1.55
N ASP A 120 4.36 9.87 0.61
CA ASP A 120 4.03 9.87 -0.81
C ASP A 120 3.14 8.67 -1.15
N THR A 121 3.32 7.57 -0.43
CA THR A 121 2.50 6.36 -0.55
C THR A 121 1.07 6.62 -0.05
N LEU A 122 0.94 7.30 1.10
CA LEU A 122 -0.35 7.77 1.63
C LEU A 122 -1.05 8.67 0.61
N ILE A 123 -0.35 9.68 0.09
CA ILE A 123 -0.93 10.64 -0.86
C ILE A 123 -1.41 9.92 -2.11
N LYS A 124 -0.59 9.02 -2.68
CA LYS A 124 -0.99 8.22 -3.85
C LYS A 124 -2.22 7.37 -3.55
N LYS A 125 -2.28 6.70 -2.40
CA LYS A 125 -3.43 5.88 -2.01
C LYS A 125 -4.70 6.72 -1.82
N ILE A 126 -4.60 7.84 -1.10
CA ILE A 126 -5.72 8.78 -0.90
C ILE A 126 -6.20 9.30 -2.25
N HIS A 127 -5.29 9.73 -3.14
CA HIS A 127 -5.64 10.23 -4.45
C HIS A 127 -6.33 9.16 -5.32
N PHE A 128 -5.84 7.92 -5.29
CA PHE A 128 -6.47 6.79 -5.98
C PHE A 128 -7.88 6.50 -5.44
N LEU A 129 -8.07 6.49 -4.12
CA LEU A 129 -9.37 6.28 -3.49
C LEU A 129 -10.35 7.42 -3.81
N LEU A 130 -9.89 8.67 -3.79
CA LEU A 130 -10.69 9.83 -4.21
C LEU A 130 -11.10 9.73 -5.68
N TRP A 131 -10.19 9.30 -6.56
CA TRP A 131 -10.47 9.10 -7.97
C TRP A 131 -11.49 7.98 -8.21
N LEU A 132 -11.37 6.84 -7.54
CA LEU A 132 -12.36 5.76 -7.61
C LEU A 132 -13.74 6.19 -7.10
N ASN A 133 -13.79 6.96 -6.01
CA ASN A 133 -15.05 7.51 -5.51
C ASN A 133 -15.66 8.52 -6.49
N TYR A 134 -14.84 9.34 -7.15
CA TYR A 134 -15.28 10.25 -8.20
C TYR A 134 -15.89 9.49 -9.39
N LEU A 135 -15.22 8.43 -9.87
CA LEU A 135 -15.74 7.60 -10.95
C LEU A 135 -17.07 6.91 -10.59
N LYS A 136 -17.18 6.32 -9.38
CA LYS A 136 -18.43 5.71 -8.91
C LYS A 136 -19.58 6.71 -8.80
N LYS A 137 -19.27 7.98 -8.53
CA LYS A 137 -20.25 9.06 -8.50
C LYS A 137 -20.73 9.45 -9.90
N CYS A 138 -19.87 9.30 -10.93
CA CYS A 138 -20.25 9.50 -12.33
C CYS A 138 -21.15 8.39 -12.87
N GLU A 139 -21.01 7.14 -12.41
CA GLU A 139 -21.87 6.02 -12.85
C GLU A 139 -23.30 6.06 -12.27
N GLN A 140 -23.55 6.91 -11.27
CA GLN A 140 -24.87 7.10 -10.65
C GLN A 140 -25.64 8.30 -11.24
N CYS A 141 -25.10 8.97 -12.27
CA CYS A 141 -25.74 10.06 -13.00
C CYS A 141 -26.28 9.61 -14.36
#